data_AF-A0A1G3Q6U0-F1
#
_entry.id   AF-A0A1G3Q6U0-F1
#
_cell.length_a   1.000
_cell.length_b   1.000
_cell.length_c   1.000
_cell.angle_alpha   90.00
_cell.angle_beta   90.00
_cell.angle_gamma   90.00
#
_symmetry.space_group_name_H-M   'P 1'
#
loop_
_entity.id
_entity.type
_entity.pdbx_description
1 polymer ?
#
loop_
_entity_poly.entity_id
_entity_poly.type
_entity_poly.pdbx_seq_one_letter_code
_entity_poly.pdbx_strand_id
1 'polypeptide(L)'
;MTARALLVLVLLALTLSPVTAKEFAAGKKRSDKPEALIGKAGKLLLKCSGIFTVNISGLETAANAKDVVKNIALTDEQLRKAILAESGTLNAIDSGLDNEAWDQLKKESDLLLMSSVTYRKKVEELMEKFKDDTKGIELIDEAYEKMNEWTHGYYQDE
;
A
#
# COMPACT_ATOMS: atom_id res chain seq x y z
N MET A 1 9.54 -16.11 1.18
CA MET A 1 8.84 -15.01 0.49
C MET A 1 9.83 -13.88 0.26
N THR A 2 9.75 -13.20 -0.88
CA THR A 2 10.54 -12.00 -1.18
C THR A 2 9.60 -10.81 -1.40
N ALA A 3 9.98 -9.66 -0.86
CA ALA A 3 9.37 -8.33 -0.97
C ALA A 3 8.70 -7.93 -2.30
N ARG A 4 9.09 -8.54 -3.43
CA ARG A 4 8.35 -8.41 -4.69
C ARG A 4 6.87 -8.68 -4.49
N ALA A 5 6.55 -9.71 -3.71
CA ALA A 5 5.20 -10.13 -3.34
C ALA A 5 4.44 -9.09 -2.49
N LEU A 6 4.86 -7.82 -2.42
CA LEU A 6 4.49 -6.94 -1.32
C LEU A 6 4.23 -5.48 -1.65
N LEU A 7 5.00 -4.87 -2.56
CA LEU A 7 4.32 -3.89 -3.40
C LEU A 7 3.20 -4.64 -4.14
N VAL A 8 3.47 -5.84 -4.67
CA VAL A 8 2.45 -6.69 -5.29
C VAL A 8 1.32 -7.12 -4.34
N LEU A 9 1.49 -7.44 -3.05
CA LEU A 9 0.32 -7.73 -2.17
C LEU A 9 -0.53 -6.50 -1.86
N VAL A 10 0.02 -5.28 -1.97
CA VAL A 10 -0.76 -4.03 -1.91
C VAL A 10 -1.43 -3.70 -3.25
N LEU A 11 -0.90 -4.22 -4.37
CA LEU A 11 -1.52 -4.14 -5.71
C LEU A 11 -2.59 -5.22 -5.99
N LEU A 12 -2.41 -6.44 -5.45
CA LEU A 12 -2.94 -7.68 -6.04
C LEU A 12 -3.79 -8.52 -5.06
N ALA A 13 -4.30 -7.93 -3.99
CA ALA A 13 -5.25 -8.60 -3.09
C ALA A 13 -6.73 -8.52 -3.56
N LEU A 14 -6.99 -7.91 -4.74
CA LEU A 14 -8.06 -8.31 -5.67
C LEU A 14 -7.41 -9.01 -6.88
N THR A 15 -8.04 -10.07 -7.42
CA THR A 15 -7.35 -11.12 -8.22
C THR A 15 -8.12 -11.47 -9.51
N LEU A 16 -7.56 -12.13 -10.55
CA LEU A 16 -6.25 -12.80 -10.67
C LEU A 16 -5.21 -11.95 -11.45
N SER A 17 -4.80 -12.14 -12.72
CA SER A 17 -5.00 -13.22 -13.72
C SER A 17 -3.80 -13.22 -14.72
N PRO A 18 -3.31 -14.37 -15.23
CA PRO A 18 -1.99 -14.45 -15.89
C PRO A 18 -1.98 -14.11 -17.39
N VAL A 19 -2.40 -12.89 -17.76
CA VAL A 19 -2.51 -12.38 -19.15
C VAL A 19 -2.14 -10.88 -19.10
N THR A 20 -1.16 -10.30 -19.82
CA THR A 20 -0.38 -10.73 -21.00
C THR A 20 1.16 -10.61 -20.82
N ALA A 21 1.85 -11.69 -20.43
CA ALA A 21 3.32 -11.71 -20.35
C ALA A 21 4.04 -11.83 -21.73
N LYS A 22 3.58 -11.13 -22.78
CA LYS A 22 4.03 -11.42 -24.18
C LYS A 22 4.16 -10.29 -25.20
N GLU A 23 3.72 -9.05 -24.96
CA GLU A 23 3.69 -8.00 -26.01
C GLU A 23 4.42 -6.67 -25.70
N PHE A 24 5.46 -6.68 -24.86
CA PHE A 24 6.39 -5.54 -24.73
C PHE A 24 7.83 -5.81 -25.19
N ALA A 25 7.99 -6.74 -26.14
CA ALA A 25 9.22 -6.90 -26.93
C ALA A 25 9.33 -5.85 -28.08
N ALA A 26 9.02 -4.58 -27.79
CA ALA A 26 9.03 -3.48 -28.77
C ALA A 26 9.89 -2.31 -28.27
N GLY A 27 11.12 -2.22 -28.77
CA GLY A 27 12.14 -1.32 -28.22
C GLY A 27 11.88 0.17 -28.43
N LYS A 28 11.41 0.87 -27.40
CA LYS A 28 11.71 2.29 -27.17
C LYS A 28 12.79 2.40 -26.10
N LYS A 29 13.92 3.05 -26.41
CA LYS A 29 14.95 3.34 -25.40
C LYS A 29 14.37 4.28 -24.34
N ARG A 30 14.22 3.82 -23.10
CA ARG A 30 13.93 4.71 -21.97
C ARG A 30 15.10 5.69 -21.79
N SER A 31 14.79 6.97 -21.61
CA SER A 31 15.76 8.03 -21.30
C SER A 31 16.20 8.01 -19.84
N ASP A 32 15.30 7.55 -18.97
CA ASP A 32 15.52 7.46 -17.53
C ASP A 32 16.30 6.18 -17.22
N LYS A 33 17.39 6.32 -16.46
CA LYS A 33 18.21 5.17 -16.06
C LYS A 33 17.50 4.35 -14.97
N PRO A 34 17.60 3.00 -14.96
CA PRO A 34 16.90 2.15 -13.98
C PRO A 34 17.13 2.55 -12.52
N GLU A 35 18.34 2.98 -12.17
CA GLU A 35 18.74 3.39 -10.82
C GLU A 35 17.95 4.62 -10.33
N ALA A 36 17.52 5.49 -11.25
CA ALA A 36 16.68 6.64 -10.93
C ALA A 36 15.21 6.23 -10.65
N LEU A 37 14.72 5.19 -11.33
CA LEU A 37 13.39 4.63 -11.06
C LEU A 37 13.38 3.85 -9.73
N ILE A 38 14.39 2.99 -9.50
CA ILE A 38 14.62 2.31 -8.21
C ILE A 38 14.71 3.35 -7.07
N GLY A 39 15.51 4.41 -7.26
CA GLY A 39 15.69 5.49 -6.28
C GLY A 39 14.43 6.32 -5.98
N LYS A 40 13.43 6.33 -6.86
CA LYS A 40 12.10 6.90 -6.58
C LYS A 40 11.17 5.86 -5.92
N ALA A 41 11.14 4.63 -6.45
CA ALA A 41 10.33 3.52 -5.92
C ALA A 41 10.61 3.26 -4.44
N GLY A 42 11.88 3.19 -4.06
CA GLY A 42 12.30 3.01 -2.66
C GLY A 42 11.86 4.17 -1.75
N LYS A 43 11.84 5.41 -2.26
CA LYS A 43 11.32 6.57 -1.50
C LYS A 43 9.81 6.50 -1.30
N LEU A 44 9.05 6.08 -2.31
CA LEU A 44 7.61 5.90 -2.20
C LEU A 44 7.25 4.78 -1.22
N LEU A 45 7.95 3.64 -1.30
CA LEU A 45 7.85 2.52 -0.35
C LEU A 45 8.09 2.98 1.11
N LEU A 46 9.21 3.68 1.36
CA LEU A 46 9.55 4.20 2.68
C LEU A 46 8.53 5.24 3.18
N LYS A 47 8.01 6.10 2.29
CA LYS A 47 6.96 7.09 2.60
C LYS A 47 5.67 6.41 3.04
N CYS A 48 5.21 5.37 2.32
CA CYS A 48 4.00 4.62 2.68
C CYS A 48 4.20 3.80 3.95
N SER A 49 5.37 3.18 4.15
CA SER A 49 5.70 2.48 5.39
C SER A 49 5.75 3.44 6.60
N GLY A 50 6.30 4.64 6.41
CA GLY A 50 6.28 5.71 7.41
C GLY A 50 4.87 6.16 7.78
N ILE A 51 3.95 6.27 6.81
CA ILE A 51 2.53 6.60 7.05
C ILE A 51 1.86 5.55 7.94
N PHE A 52 1.98 4.26 7.62
CA PHE A 52 1.46 3.21 8.51
C PHE A 52 2.10 3.26 9.90
N THR A 53 3.42 3.49 9.98
CA THR A 53 4.17 3.53 11.24
C THR A 53 3.73 4.69 12.15
N VAL A 54 3.49 5.88 11.59
CA VAL A 54 2.98 7.05 12.34
C VAL A 54 1.56 6.80 12.82
N ASN A 55 0.69 6.25 11.96
CA ASN A 55 -0.71 6.06 12.33
C ASN A 55 -0.94 4.88 13.30
N ILE A 56 -0.03 3.89 13.38
CA ILE A 56 -0.03 2.86 14.45
C ILE A 56 -0.08 3.51 15.83
N SER A 57 0.75 4.52 16.13
CA SER A 57 0.73 5.16 17.46
C SER A 57 -0.52 6.02 17.71
N GLY A 58 -1.24 6.40 16.65
CA GLY A 58 -2.59 6.95 16.76
C GLY A 58 -3.67 5.90 17.02
N LEU A 59 -3.45 4.63 16.65
CA LEU A 59 -4.31 3.50 17.04
C LEU A 59 -4.05 3.10 18.51
N GLU A 60 -2.78 3.05 18.93
CA GLU A 60 -2.39 2.74 20.31
C GLU A 60 -3.01 3.71 21.35
N THR A 61 -3.32 4.94 20.94
CA THR A 61 -3.97 5.97 21.77
C THR A 61 -5.50 6.07 21.58
N ALA A 62 -6.12 5.21 20.75
CA ALA A 62 -7.55 5.27 20.48
C ALA A 62 -8.41 4.90 21.72
N ALA A 63 -9.26 5.83 22.14
CA ALA A 63 -10.13 5.70 23.31
C ALA A 63 -11.50 5.04 23.01
N ASN A 64 -11.94 5.06 21.75
CA ASN A 64 -13.24 4.57 21.27
C ASN A 64 -13.16 4.27 19.77
N ALA A 65 -14.16 3.56 19.23
CA ALA A 65 -14.19 3.19 17.82
C ALA A 65 -14.16 4.39 16.85
N LYS A 66 -14.81 5.51 17.18
CA LYS A 66 -14.80 6.73 16.35
C LYS A 66 -13.39 7.33 16.18
N ASP A 67 -12.49 7.12 17.13
CA ASP A 67 -11.08 7.54 16.97
C ASP A 67 -10.28 6.59 16.07
N VAL A 68 -10.63 5.29 16.05
CA VAL A 68 -10.09 4.32 15.07
C VAL A 68 -10.52 4.68 13.65
N VAL A 69 -11.81 4.98 13.44
CA VAL A 69 -12.36 5.41 12.14
C VAL A 69 -11.63 6.64 11.59
N LYS A 70 -11.38 7.65 12.44
CA LYS A 70 -10.58 8.84 12.06
C LYS A 70 -9.16 8.47 11.65
N ASN A 71 -8.53 7.55 12.38
CA ASN A 71 -7.16 7.13 12.11
C ASN A 71 -7.04 6.39 10.77
N ILE A 72 -8.00 5.51 10.45
CA ILE A 72 -8.07 4.82 9.15
C ILE A 72 -8.26 5.84 8.03
N ALA A 73 -9.22 6.77 8.16
CA ALA A 73 -9.44 7.82 7.17
C ALA A 73 -8.22 8.74 6.98
N LEU A 74 -7.47 9.05 8.05
CA LEU A 74 -6.23 9.81 7.98
C LEU A 74 -5.10 9.04 7.30
N THR A 75 -5.00 7.73 7.57
CA THR A 75 -4.03 6.82 6.94
C THR A 75 -4.30 6.72 5.44
N ASP A 76 -5.54 6.50 5.05
CA ASP A 76 -6.00 6.48 3.66
C ASP A 76 -5.71 7.80 2.93
N GLU A 77 -6.09 8.95 3.51
CA GLU A 77 -5.83 10.27 2.91
C GLU A 77 -4.31 10.53 2.72
N GLN A 78 -3.48 10.10 3.68
CA GLN A 78 -2.02 10.21 3.59
C GLN A 78 -1.44 9.28 2.52
N LEU A 79 -1.92 8.04 2.40
CA LEU A 79 -1.51 7.10 1.35
C LEU A 79 -1.89 7.61 -0.03
N ARG A 80 -3.14 8.10 -0.22
CA ARG A 80 -3.60 8.73 -1.46
C ARG A 80 -2.70 9.91 -1.86
N LYS A 81 -2.44 10.84 -0.95
CA LYS A 81 -1.51 11.97 -1.18
C LYS A 81 -0.07 11.51 -1.44
N ALA A 82 0.36 10.38 -0.88
CA ALA A 82 1.69 9.85 -1.08
C ALA A 82 1.89 9.25 -2.48
N ILE A 83 0.90 8.48 -2.93
CA ILE A 83 0.86 7.69 -4.17
C ILE A 83 0.53 8.57 -5.39
N LEU A 84 -0.52 9.40 -5.33
CA LEU A 84 -0.94 10.24 -6.46
C LEU A 84 0.12 11.27 -6.87
N ALA A 85 0.90 11.77 -5.92
CA ALA A 85 2.04 12.66 -6.16
C ALA A 85 3.19 11.99 -6.94
N GLU A 86 3.22 10.65 -6.99
CA GLU A 86 4.20 9.83 -7.70
C GLU A 86 3.55 9.01 -8.84
N SER A 87 2.33 9.35 -9.26
CA SER A 87 1.60 8.66 -10.34
C SER A 87 2.41 8.48 -11.63
N GLY A 88 3.06 9.54 -12.12
CA GLY A 88 3.97 9.46 -13.27
C GLY A 88 5.23 8.61 -13.04
N THR A 89 5.62 8.39 -11.78
CA THR A 89 6.68 7.44 -11.42
C THR A 89 6.16 6.00 -11.43
N LEU A 90 4.94 5.76 -10.93
CA LEU A 90 4.34 4.41 -10.84
C LEU A 90 4.21 3.75 -12.22
N ASN A 91 3.67 4.45 -13.22
CA ASN A 91 3.52 3.91 -14.57
C ASN A 91 4.89 3.58 -15.23
N ALA A 92 5.97 4.26 -14.80
CA ALA A 92 7.34 3.97 -15.25
C ALA A 92 8.01 2.82 -14.47
N ILE A 93 7.58 2.57 -13.22
CA ILE A 93 8.00 1.42 -12.40
C ILE A 93 7.37 0.14 -12.96
N ASP A 94 6.05 0.12 -13.08
CA ASP A 94 5.27 -1.06 -13.46
C ASP A 94 5.73 -1.61 -14.84
N SER A 95 5.73 -0.74 -15.84
CA SER A 95 6.17 -1.09 -17.19
C SER A 95 7.70 -1.29 -17.34
N GLY A 96 8.50 -1.14 -16.27
CA GLY A 96 9.93 -0.82 -16.43
C GLY A 96 10.94 -1.27 -15.37
N LEU A 97 10.56 -1.84 -14.22
CA LEU A 97 11.50 -2.49 -13.31
C LEU A 97 11.57 -3.99 -13.57
N ASP A 98 12.77 -4.48 -13.87
CA ASP A 98 13.04 -5.91 -14.00
C ASP A 98 13.23 -6.61 -12.64
N ASN A 99 13.47 -7.91 -12.71
CA ASN A 99 13.71 -8.79 -11.56
C ASN A 99 14.82 -8.28 -10.61
N GLU A 100 15.91 -7.74 -11.14
CA GLU A 100 17.07 -7.30 -10.36
C GLU A 100 16.80 -5.94 -9.70
N ALA A 101 16.12 -5.04 -10.40
CA ALA A 101 15.62 -3.79 -9.85
C ALA A 101 14.65 -4.03 -8.67
N TRP A 102 13.76 -5.02 -8.79
CA TRP A 102 12.84 -5.42 -7.72
C TRP A 102 13.55 -6.04 -6.51
N ASP A 103 14.64 -6.77 -6.71
CA ASP A 103 15.39 -7.38 -5.60
C ASP A 103 16.25 -6.34 -4.86
N GLN A 104 16.64 -5.24 -5.52
CA GLN A 104 17.22 -4.07 -4.84
C GLN A 104 16.21 -3.35 -3.94
N LEU A 105 14.93 -3.27 -4.35
CA LEU A 105 13.83 -2.71 -3.56
C LEU A 105 13.36 -3.63 -2.41
N LYS A 106 14.03 -4.77 -2.19
CA LYS A 106 13.54 -5.81 -1.28
C LYS A 106 13.32 -5.30 0.14
N LYS A 107 14.29 -4.58 0.69
CA LYS A 107 14.24 -4.11 2.08
C LYS A 107 13.08 -3.14 2.29
N GLU A 108 12.84 -2.25 1.33
CA GLU A 108 11.83 -1.20 1.41
C GLU A 108 10.40 -1.76 1.27
N SER A 109 10.16 -2.80 0.46
CA SER A 109 8.83 -3.45 0.41
C SER A 109 8.59 -4.45 1.54
N ASP A 110 9.63 -5.11 2.09
CA ASP A 110 9.48 -5.90 3.33
C ASP A 110 9.08 -4.98 4.51
N LEU A 111 9.64 -3.76 4.60
CA LEU A 111 9.24 -2.75 5.60
C LEU A 111 7.78 -2.32 5.43
N LEU A 112 7.31 -2.16 4.19
CA LEU A 112 5.91 -1.86 3.91
C LEU A 112 4.98 -2.96 4.43
N LEU A 113 5.33 -4.26 4.35
CA LEU A 113 4.56 -5.34 4.99
C LEU A 113 4.47 -5.13 6.49
N MET A 114 5.62 -5.01 7.13
CA MET A 114 5.70 -5.08 8.58
C MET A 114 4.90 -3.93 9.19
N SER A 115 4.93 -2.76 8.56
CA SER A 115 4.07 -1.64 8.92
C SER A 115 2.58 -1.87 8.58
N SER A 116 2.22 -2.35 7.39
CA SER A 116 0.80 -2.53 7.00
C SER A 116 0.08 -3.66 7.75
N VAL A 117 0.71 -4.84 7.97
CA VAL A 117 0.07 -5.92 8.75
C VAL A 117 0.08 -5.65 10.25
N THR A 118 1.02 -4.82 10.76
CA THR A 118 0.95 -4.35 12.16
C THR A 118 -0.18 -3.34 12.32
N TYR A 119 -0.34 -2.42 11.37
CA TYR A 119 -1.49 -1.51 11.33
C TYR A 119 -2.82 -2.29 11.29
N ARG A 120 -2.95 -3.29 10.40
CA ARG A 120 -4.11 -4.18 10.34
C ARG A 120 -4.40 -4.86 11.69
N LYS A 121 -3.40 -5.50 12.29
CA LYS A 121 -3.55 -6.16 13.60
C LYS A 121 -3.96 -5.19 14.70
N LYS A 122 -3.48 -3.94 14.67
CA LYS A 122 -3.91 -2.91 15.63
C LYS A 122 -5.37 -2.48 15.43
N VAL A 123 -5.88 -2.48 14.20
CA VAL A 123 -7.32 -2.30 13.94
C VAL A 123 -8.10 -3.51 14.48
N GLU A 124 -7.69 -4.74 14.17
CA GLU A 124 -8.33 -5.99 14.64
C GLU A 124 -8.36 -6.09 16.18
N GLU A 125 -7.25 -5.77 16.87
CA GLU A 125 -7.17 -5.68 18.34
C GLU A 125 -8.14 -4.64 18.92
N LEU A 126 -8.37 -3.52 18.21
CA LEU A 126 -9.26 -2.46 18.66
C LEU A 126 -10.74 -2.77 18.38
N MET A 127 -11.06 -3.53 17.34
CA MET A 127 -12.42 -4.04 17.11
C MET A 127 -12.85 -4.98 18.25
N GLU A 128 -11.98 -5.89 18.69
CA GLU A 128 -12.23 -6.75 19.86
C GLU A 128 -12.31 -5.95 21.17
N LYS A 129 -11.46 -4.93 21.35
CA LYS A 129 -11.51 -4.00 22.51
C LYS A 129 -12.83 -3.23 22.59
N PHE A 130 -13.43 -2.87 21.45
CA PHE A 130 -14.65 -2.07 21.36
C PHE A 130 -15.89 -2.89 20.98
N LYS A 131 -15.87 -4.22 21.19
CA LYS A 131 -16.90 -5.13 20.67
C LYS A 131 -18.34 -4.88 21.14
N ASP A 132 -18.52 -4.19 22.26
CA ASP A 132 -19.83 -3.79 22.77
C ASP A 132 -20.42 -2.56 22.05
N ASP A 133 -19.60 -1.80 21.30
CA ASP A 133 -20.02 -0.73 20.38
C ASP A 133 -20.13 -1.30 18.96
N THR A 134 -21.16 -2.12 18.71
CA THR A 134 -21.34 -2.83 17.43
C THR A 134 -21.34 -1.88 16.23
N LYS A 135 -21.99 -0.72 16.37
CA LYS A 135 -22.01 0.34 15.35
C LYS A 135 -20.63 0.99 15.17
N GLY A 136 -19.85 1.11 16.24
CA GLY A 136 -18.45 1.48 16.16
C GLY A 136 -17.63 0.51 15.32
N ILE A 137 -17.84 -0.81 15.48
CA ILE A 137 -17.17 -1.84 14.67
C ILE A 137 -17.60 -1.76 13.20
N GLU A 138 -18.90 -1.68 12.91
CA GLU A 138 -19.43 -1.53 11.55
C GLU A 138 -18.74 -0.36 10.82
N LEU A 139 -18.57 0.78 11.50
CA LEU A 139 -17.90 1.95 10.95
C LEU A 139 -16.37 1.81 10.82
N ILE A 140 -15.73 0.98 11.65
CA ILE A 140 -14.30 0.63 11.50
C ILE A 140 -14.11 -0.25 10.27
N ASP A 141 -14.95 -1.28 10.11
CA ASP A 141 -14.89 -2.23 9.00
C ASP A 141 -15.15 -1.50 7.67
N GLU A 142 -16.25 -0.73 7.58
CA GLU A 142 -16.56 0.16 6.45
C GLU A 142 -15.40 1.12 6.08
N ALA A 143 -14.67 1.64 7.07
CA ALA A 143 -13.55 2.54 6.83
C ALA A 143 -12.31 1.79 6.33
N TYR A 144 -12.08 0.59 6.84
CA TYR A 144 -10.97 -0.27 6.44
C TYR A 144 -11.20 -0.84 5.03
N GLU A 145 -12.43 -1.26 4.72
CA GLU A 145 -12.86 -1.63 3.38
C GLU A 145 -12.63 -0.49 2.38
N LYS A 146 -13.09 0.73 2.62
CA LYS A 146 -12.92 1.87 1.68
C LYS A 146 -11.47 2.27 1.44
N MET A 147 -10.58 2.07 2.41
CA MET A 147 -9.13 2.21 2.23
C MET A 147 -8.60 1.11 1.30
N ASN A 148 -9.00 -0.15 1.53
CA ASN A 148 -8.60 -1.29 0.71
C ASN A 148 -9.17 -1.18 -0.73
N GLU A 149 -10.45 -0.85 -0.90
CA GLU A 149 -11.13 -0.64 -2.18
C GLU A 149 -10.34 0.32 -3.07
N TRP A 150 -9.92 1.47 -2.54
CA TRP A 150 -9.13 2.41 -3.34
C TRP A 150 -7.73 1.89 -3.69
N THR A 151 -7.04 1.22 -2.74
CA THR A 151 -5.73 0.62 -3.05
C THR A 151 -5.81 -0.46 -4.13
N HIS A 152 -6.97 -1.09 -4.35
CA HIS A 152 -7.16 -2.04 -5.45
C HIS A 152 -7.74 -1.41 -6.72
N GLY A 153 -8.69 -0.48 -6.59
CA GLY A 153 -9.37 0.17 -7.73
C GLY A 153 -8.43 0.97 -8.62
N TYR A 154 -7.34 1.52 -8.05
CA TYR A 154 -6.24 2.14 -8.81
C TYR A 154 -5.59 1.17 -9.84
N TYR A 155 -5.81 -0.14 -9.71
CA TYR A 155 -5.30 -1.19 -10.61
C TYR A 155 -6.41 -1.96 -11.35
N GLN A 156 -7.64 -1.41 -11.41
CA GLN A 156 -8.78 -1.97 -12.17
C GLN A 156 -9.34 -1.02 -13.25
N ASP A 157 -8.76 0.17 -13.44
CA ASP A 157 -9.07 1.11 -14.52
C ASP A 157 -8.21 0.86 -15.80
N GLU A 158 -8.03 -0.41 -16.21
CA GLU A 158 -7.63 -0.84 -17.58
C GLU A 158 -8.44 -2.08 -18.05
#